data_AF-A0A9X6BDJ6-F1
#
_entry.id   AF-A0A9X6BDJ6-F1
#
_cell.length_a   1.000
_cell.length_b   1.000
_cell.length_c   1.000
_cell.angle_alpha   90.00
_cell.angle_beta   90.00
_cell.angle_gamma   90.00
#
_symmetry.space_group_name_H-M   'P 1'
#
loop_
_entity.id
_entity.type
_entity.pdbx_description
1 polymer ?
#
loop_
_entity_poly.entity_id
_entity_poly.type
_entity_poly.pdbx_seq_one_letter_code
_entity_poly.pdbx_strand_id
1 'polypeptide(L)'
;MPYHRLVPAVAPLPLALLGLSTFHASAALPHGQDAPDTAHSISTSWGEIQQPALPTKVCATLKAALTPVGGSVDMLDQNPAHSKRDTARLQAAIDDCPAGSAVRLAPGDAGESGVLSGPLTIKSGVTLWIDRGVTLFGSRNPQDYDNGLGTCGTATSDKAKSCRPLIHLSDTANSAIVGAGKIDGRGGSTLTAGPNAGKASWWDLAYLNVTKGLSQHVPRLLQIDDSADVTLYDITLENSPNFHVISDNVVGLTAWGIKILAPSLVYSRPGYRCPAGSTPDVNPHATCFTPETAKNTDGFDPGQSKNVLLAYSYIGTGDDGVAIKAHANSKRSIASENMLFAYNQFYYTHGFSLGSETDSGMRHIAVRGLSIDGFNANDVQRDPYSANGLRIKSDASRGGQVYDISFENICMRGVARPLVFDANYANPATRAAPPQFNGISLSHVHSLGSTTLGGGELSFYGYRDAGTTRPITISLDNVVLEGGKVSFAQPHFGGPASNPGATHFTFKGGPVSFYDQLTESVPNDVQLQGKPGPGTPLQCNDAFIAYHSVLPDSPI
;
A
#
# COMPACT_ATOMS: atom_id res chain seq x y z
N MET A 1 -4.80 73.29 51.19
CA MET A 1 -5.52 72.36 50.30
C MET A 1 -4.61 72.10 49.11
N PRO A 2 -3.94 70.94 49.05
CA PRO A 2 -4.24 70.01 47.96
C PRO A 2 -4.07 68.51 48.30
N TYR A 3 -4.61 67.71 47.39
CA TYR A 3 -4.76 66.26 47.36
C TYR A 3 -3.49 65.42 47.67
N HIS A 4 -3.60 64.50 48.62
CA HIS A 4 -2.79 63.26 48.65
C HIS A 4 -3.63 62.09 48.13
N ARG A 5 -3.30 61.62 46.92
CA ARG A 5 -3.75 60.31 46.42
C ARG A 5 -2.75 59.25 46.87
N LEU A 6 -3.27 58.22 47.55
CA LEU A 6 -2.58 56.98 47.90
C LEU A 6 -2.25 56.19 46.62
N VAL A 7 -1.00 55.78 46.49
CA VAL A 7 -0.52 54.80 45.49
C VAL A 7 -0.71 53.40 46.09
N PRO A 8 -1.32 52.42 45.38
CA PRO A 8 -1.43 51.06 45.89
C PRO A 8 -0.15 50.27 45.65
N ALA A 9 0.17 49.39 46.60
CA ALA A 9 1.30 48.48 46.60
C ALA A 9 1.24 47.49 45.42
N VAL A 10 2.38 47.31 44.76
CA VAL A 10 2.60 46.32 43.70
C VAL A 10 2.83 44.95 44.37
N ALA A 11 1.93 44.00 44.12
CA ALA A 11 2.13 42.59 44.47
C ALA A 11 3.13 41.93 43.50
N PRO A 12 3.95 40.96 43.94
CA PRO A 12 4.90 40.30 43.06
C PRO A 12 4.16 39.38 42.07
N LEU A 13 4.50 39.49 40.77
CA LEU A 13 4.06 38.55 39.75
C LEU A 13 4.53 37.13 40.09
N PRO A 14 3.67 36.10 40.01
CA PRO A 14 4.15 34.73 40.01
C PRO A 14 4.83 34.47 38.66
N LEU A 15 6.06 33.96 38.74
CA LEU A 15 6.81 33.45 37.61
C LEU A 15 5.98 32.31 36.99
N ALA A 16 5.29 32.58 35.88
CA ALA A 16 4.63 31.54 35.10
C ALA A 16 5.73 30.66 34.51
N LEU A 17 5.86 29.45 35.04
CA LEU A 17 6.57 28.37 34.35
C LEU A 17 5.91 28.23 32.97
N LEU A 18 6.62 28.67 31.93
CA LEU A 18 6.37 28.22 30.56
C LEU A 18 6.61 26.71 30.59
N GLY A 19 5.53 25.96 30.75
CA GLY A 19 5.53 24.54 30.42
C GLY A 19 5.94 24.44 28.96
N LEU A 20 7.16 23.99 28.72
CA LEU A 20 7.54 23.40 27.44
C LEU A 20 6.60 22.23 27.23
N SER A 21 5.50 22.45 26.53
CA SER A 21 4.77 21.36 25.89
C SER A 21 5.73 20.82 24.85
N THR A 22 6.47 19.77 25.21
CA THR A 22 7.10 18.92 24.22
C THR A 22 5.96 18.39 23.36
N PHE A 23 5.85 18.89 22.13
CA PHE A 23 5.06 18.23 21.11
C PHE A 23 5.73 16.86 20.94
N HIS A 24 5.10 15.83 21.50
CA HIS A 24 5.57 14.46 21.33
C HIS A 24 5.24 14.08 19.90
N ALA A 25 6.27 13.70 19.15
CA ALA A 25 6.10 13.35 17.75
C ALA A 25 5.15 12.16 17.60
N SER A 26 4.14 12.36 16.74
CA SER A 26 3.28 11.30 16.24
C SER A 26 3.93 10.70 15.00
N ALA A 27 3.80 9.39 14.78
CA ALA A 27 4.26 8.75 13.53
C ALA A 27 3.60 9.33 12.26
N ALA A 28 2.48 10.05 12.40
CA ALA A 28 1.78 10.69 11.28
C ALA A 28 2.39 12.03 10.82
N LEU A 29 3.39 12.57 11.53
CA LEU A 29 3.97 13.88 11.26
C LEU A 29 5.52 13.81 11.22
N PRO A 30 6.18 14.71 10.48
CA PRO A 30 7.64 14.87 10.56
C PRO A 30 8.10 15.12 12.00
N HIS A 31 9.07 14.34 12.49
CA HIS A 31 9.70 14.60 13.78
C HIS A 31 10.75 15.71 13.61
N GLY A 32 11.14 16.40 14.68
CA GLY A 32 12.25 17.38 14.66
C GLY A 32 13.62 16.88 14.14
N GLN A 33 13.83 15.57 13.92
CA GLN A 33 15.03 15.08 13.20
C GLN A 33 14.86 15.16 11.67
N ASP A 34 13.62 15.18 11.18
CA ASP A 34 13.25 15.50 9.81
C ASP A 34 13.17 17.03 9.63
N ALA A 35 14.14 17.78 10.17
CA ALA A 35 14.14 19.24 10.13
C ALA A 35 13.92 19.89 8.74
N PRO A 36 14.33 19.29 7.60
CA PRO A 36 14.00 19.85 6.29
C PRO A 36 12.61 19.45 5.75
N ASP A 37 11.92 18.50 6.39
CA ASP A 37 10.60 18.06 5.96
C ASP A 37 9.51 18.95 6.55
N THR A 38 8.56 19.32 5.69
CA THR A 38 7.37 20.08 6.06
C THR A 38 6.14 19.44 5.42
N ALA A 39 4.95 19.97 5.72
CA ALA A 39 3.73 19.57 5.01
C ALA A 39 3.81 19.80 3.48
N HIS A 40 4.79 20.57 3.01
CA HIS A 40 4.94 20.95 1.61
C HIS A 40 6.25 20.47 0.96
N SER A 41 7.15 19.84 1.70
CA SER A 41 8.45 19.38 1.19
C SER A 41 8.94 18.13 1.91
N ILE A 42 9.56 17.22 1.19
CA ILE A 42 10.20 16.01 1.73
C ILE A 42 11.62 15.91 1.19
N SER A 43 12.58 15.74 2.10
CA SER A 43 13.97 15.45 1.75
C SER A 43 14.18 13.97 1.49
N THR A 44 14.70 13.66 0.31
CA THR A 44 15.07 12.30 -0.11
C THR A 44 16.57 12.21 -0.38
N SER A 45 17.10 10.99 -0.56
CA SER A 45 18.50 10.80 -0.95
C SER A 45 18.82 11.24 -2.39
N TRP A 46 17.79 11.49 -3.21
CA TRP A 46 17.94 11.97 -4.59
C TRP A 46 17.47 13.42 -4.80
N GLY A 47 17.14 14.14 -3.73
CA GLY A 47 16.77 15.56 -3.77
C GLY A 47 15.58 15.92 -2.87
N GLU A 48 15.27 17.20 -2.80
CA GLU A 48 14.07 17.70 -2.11
C GLU A 48 12.87 17.66 -3.07
N ILE A 49 11.80 16.98 -2.67
CA ILE A 49 10.55 16.90 -3.44
C ILE A 49 9.52 17.82 -2.79
N GLN A 50 9.01 18.76 -3.57
CA GLN A 50 7.91 19.62 -3.15
C GLN A 50 6.57 18.91 -3.34
N GLN A 51 5.60 19.24 -2.49
CA GLN A 51 4.21 18.86 -2.67
C GLN A 51 3.78 19.25 -4.10
N PRO A 52 3.24 18.32 -4.90
CA PRO A 52 2.79 18.64 -6.25
C PRO A 52 1.71 19.72 -6.26
N ALA A 53 1.64 20.49 -7.35
CA ALA A 53 0.59 21.47 -7.58
C ALA A 53 -0.38 20.99 -8.66
N LEU A 54 -1.62 21.47 -8.61
CA LEU A 54 -2.58 21.22 -9.69
C LEU A 54 -2.17 21.98 -10.97
N PRO A 55 -2.43 21.42 -12.17
CA PRO A 55 -2.10 22.07 -13.44
C PRO A 55 -2.79 23.42 -13.61
N THR A 56 -2.07 24.40 -14.16
CA THR A 56 -2.64 25.72 -14.50
C THR A 56 -3.18 25.80 -15.92
N LYS A 57 -2.72 24.91 -16.81
CA LYS A 57 -3.16 24.83 -18.21
C LYS A 57 -4.10 23.65 -18.38
N VAL A 58 -5.33 23.93 -18.83
CA VAL A 58 -6.32 22.91 -19.17
C VAL A 58 -6.56 22.96 -20.68
N CYS A 59 -6.29 21.85 -21.37
CA CYS A 59 -6.47 21.74 -22.81
C CYS A 59 -7.91 21.35 -23.18
N ALA A 60 -8.56 20.57 -22.32
CA ALA A 60 -9.94 20.13 -22.50
C ALA A 60 -10.61 19.98 -21.13
N THR A 61 -11.89 20.36 -21.04
CA THR A 61 -12.74 20.04 -19.88
C THR A 61 -13.89 19.17 -20.36
N LEU A 62 -13.95 17.94 -19.83
CA LEU A 62 -14.98 16.98 -20.12
C LEU A 62 -15.93 16.91 -18.94
N LYS A 63 -17.17 17.31 -19.16
CA LYS A 63 -18.21 17.22 -18.13
C LYS A 63 -18.70 15.78 -17.97
N ALA A 64 -18.93 15.39 -16.73
CA ALA A 64 -19.62 14.16 -16.37
C ALA A 64 -21.04 14.15 -16.96
N ALA A 65 -21.53 12.95 -17.27
CA ALA A 65 -22.81 12.75 -17.95
C ALA A 65 -23.68 11.68 -17.28
N LEU A 66 -23.18 11.05 -16.20
CA LEU A 66 -23.89 10.05 -15.43
C LEU A 66 -24.10 10.56 -14.00
N THR A 67 -25.22 10.19 -13.39
CA THR A 67 -25.50 10.46 -11.98
C THR A 67 -25.39 9.16 -11.20
N PRO A 68 -24.28 8.90 -10.48
CA PRO A 68 -24.14 7.69 -9.67
C PRO A 68 -25.24 7.63 -8.61
N VAL A 69 -25.75 6.42 -8.35
CA VAL A 69 -26.73 6.15 -7.30
C VAL A 69 -26.05 5.31 -6.24
N GLY A 70 -25.99 5.83 -5.01
CA GLY A 70 -25.29 5.13 -3.91
C GLY A 70 -23.81 4.89 -4.19
N GLY A 71 -23.14 5.80 -4.90
CA GLY A 71 -21.72 5.67 -5.29
C GLY A 71 -21.46 4.78 -6.50
N SER A 72 -22.49 4.21 -7.14
CA SER A 72 -22.33 3.27 -8.26
C SER A 72 -23.08 3.72 -9.53
N VAL A 73 -22.58 3.30 -10.69
CA VAL A 73 -23.26 3.42 -11.99
C VAL A 73 -23.81 2.07 -12.49
N ASP A 74 -23.80 1.02 -11.68
CA ASP A 74 -24.24 -0.34 -12.06
C ASP A 74 -25.65 -0.38 -12.63
N MET A 75 -26.59 0.37 -12.03
CA MET A 75 -27.98 0.48 -12.51
C MET A 75 -28.09 1.18 -13.86
N LEU A 76 -27.18 2.10 -14.17
CA LEU A 76 -27.13 2.86 -15.42
C LEU A 76 -26.41 2.08 -16.55
N ASP A 77 -25.72 1.01 -16.18
CA ASP A 77 -24.80 0.22 -17.01
C ASP A 77 -25.20 -1.27 -17.03
N GLN A 78 -26.48 -1.57 -16.83
CA GLN A 78 -26.98 -2.96 -16.81
C GLN A 78 -27.10 -3.57 -18.21
N ASN A 79 -27.43 -2.75 -19.21
CA ASN A 79 -27.49 -3.19 -20.59
C ASN A 79 -26.14 -2.91 -21.27
N PRO A 80 -25.32 -3.93 -21.55
CA PRO A 80 -23.98 -3.74 -22.13
C PRO A 80 -24.04 -3.05 -23.50
N ALA A 81 -25.12 -3.25 -24.27
CA ALA A 81 -25.32 -2.63 -25.58
C ALA A 81 -25.62 -1.12 -25.50
N HIS A 82 -25.98 -0.63 -24.31
CA HIS A 82 -26.26 0.78 -24.05
C HIS A 82 -25.40 1.35 -22.91
N SER A 83 -24.29 0.68 -22.62
CA SER A 83 -23.26 1.17 -21.71
C SER A 83 -22.72 2.48 -22.27
N LYS A 84 -23.12 3.61 -21.68
CA LYS A 84 -22.79 4.98 -22.11
C LYS A 84 -21.32 5.30 -21.82
N ARG A 85 -20.41 4.49 -22.36
CA ARG A 85 -18.96 4.62 -22.20
C ARG A 85 -18.47 5.83 -22.97
N ASP A 86 -17.59 6.57 -22.32
CA ASP A 86 -17.02 7.83 -22.80
C ASP A 86 -15.56 7.68 -23.26
N THR A 87 -15.09 6.42 -23.36
CA THR A 87 -13.70 6.06 -23.64
C THR A 87 -13.12 6.80 -24.84
N ALA A 88 -13.84 6.81 -25.97
CA ALA A 88 -13.34 7.41 -27.20
C ALA A 88 -13.18 8.93 -27.08
N ARG A 89 -14.11 9.61 -26.40
CA ARG A 89 -14.04 11.06 -26.19
C ARG A 89 -12.93 11.44 -25.21
N LEU A 90 -12.78 10.67 -24.13
CA LEU A 90 -11.70 10.83 -23.15
C LEU A 90 -10.34 10.62 -23.82
N GLN A 91 -10.18 9.53 -24.56
CA GLN A 91 -8.92 9.22 -25.23
C GLN A 91 -8.58 10.28 -26.27
N ALA A 92 -9.54 10.72 -27.11
CA ALA A 92 -9.30 11.80 -28.06
C ALA A 92 -8.86 13.10 -27.37
N ALA A 93 -9.48 13.47 -26.24
CA ALA A 93 -9.07 14.66 -25.50
C ALA A 93 -7.63 14.53 -24.95
N ILE A 94 -7.23 13.33 -24.50
CA ILE A 94 -5.85 13.05 -24.06
C ILE A 94 -4.88 13.13 -25.23
N ASP A 95 -5.24 12.51 -26.36
CA ASP A 95 -4.43 12.47 -27.58
C ASP A 95 -4.23 13.86 -28.19
N ASP A 96 -5.22 14.74 -28.11
CA ASP A 96 -5.15 16.12 -28.61
C ASP A 96 -4.51 17.09 -27.60
N CYS A 97 -4.38 16.70 -26.33
CA CYS A 97 -3.84 17.58 -25.29
C CYS A 97 -2.34 17.84 -25.49
N PRO A 98 -1.88 19.10 -25.56
CA PRO A 98 -0.46 19.41 -25.64
C PRO A 98 0.26 19.10 -24.32
N ALA A 99 1.55 18.75 -24.42
CA ALA A 99 2.41 18.55 -23.25
C ALA A 99 2.43 19.79 -22.33
N GLY A 100 2.50 19.57 -21.02
CA GLY A 100 2.38 20.58 -19.98
C GLY A 100 0.95 21.07 -19.73
N SER A 101 -0.07 20.35 -20.20
CA SER A 101 -1.48 20.68 -20.03
C SER A 101 -2.30 19.50 -19.51
N ALA A 102 -3.51 19.78 -19.03
CA ALA A 102 -4.39 18.80 -18.43
C ALA A 102 -5.71 18.61 -19.18
N VAL A 103 -6.14 17.35 -19.28
CA VAL A 103 -7.54 17.00 -19.55
C VAL A 103 -8.24 16.95 -18.20
N ARG A 104 -9.25 17.80 -18.00
CA ARG A 104 -9.97 17.94 -16.74
C ARG A 104 -11.35 17.29 -16.83
N LEU A 105 -11.66 16.40 -15.90
CA LEU A 105 -13.01 15.85 -15.69
C LEU A 105 -13.72 16.69 -14.63
N ALA A 106 -14.84 17.30 -15.00
CA ALA A 106 -15.60 18.21 -14.16
C ALA A 106 -17.05 17.73 -14.00
N PRO A 107 -17.79 18.18 -12.97
CA PRO A 107 -19.22 17.90 -12.86
C PRO A 107 -20.01 18.34 -14.10
N GLY A 108 -21.12 17.65 -14.36
CA GLY A 108 -22.11 18.01 -15.36
C GLY A 108 -22.93 19.23 -14.97
N ASP A 109 -23.58 19.83 -15.97
CA ASP A 109 -24.36 21.07 -15.78
C ASP A 109 -25.61 20.86 -14.93
N ALA A 110 -26.12 19.63 -14.84
CA ALA A 110 -27.27 19.27 -14.01
C ALA A 110 -26.86 18.50 -12.74
N GLY A 111 -25.57 18.51 -12.38
CA GLY A 111 -25.04 17.83 -11.19
C GLY A 111 -24.61 16.39 -11.42
N GLU A 112 -24.49 15.94 -12.68
CA GLU A 112 -23.87 14.67 -13.01
C GLU A 112 -22.42 14.63 -12.50
N SER A 113 -21.97 13.47 -12.06
CA SER A 113 -20.65 13.31 -11.44
C SER A 113 -19.93 12.03 -11.84
N GLY A 114 -20.58 11.17 -12.64
CA GLY A 114 -20.00 9.94 -13.16
C GLY A 114 -19.53 10.07 -14.60
N VAL A 115 -18.35 9.52 -14.86
CA VAL A 115 -17.80 9.27 -16.19
C VAL A 115 -17.48 7.77 -16.27
N LEU A 116 -17.94 7.06 -17.29
CA LEU A 116 -17.70 5.62 -17.45
C LEU A 116 -16.71 5.40 -18.60
N SER A 117 -15.64 4.63 -18.38
CA SER A 117 -14.61 4.39 -19.40
C SER A 117 -14.13 2.93 -19.40
N GLY A 118 -13.75 2.45 -20.59
CA GLY A 118 -12.80 1.35 -20.73
C GLY A 118 -11.35 1.84 -20.57
N PRO A 119 -10.35 1.05 -21.01
CA PRO A 119 -8.94 1.44 -20.93
C PRO A 119 -8.62 2.80 -21.55
N LEU A 120 -7.77 3.57 -20.87
CA LEU A 120 -7.21 4.84 -21.32
C LEU A 120 -5.68 4.76 -21.32
N THR A 121 -5.05 5.42 -22.27
CA THR A 121 -3.59 5.63 -22.30
C THR A 121 -3.29 7.11 -22.09
N ILE A 122 -2.48 7.43 -21.08
CA ILE A 122 -1.97 8.79 -20.87
C ILE A 122 -0.65 8.91 -21.61
N LYS A 123 -0.47 9.98 -22.39
CA LYS A 123 0.77 10.26 -23.13
C LYS A 123 1.71 11.20 -22.36
N SER A 124 2.97 11.28 -22.80
CA SER A 124 3.99 12.16 -22.23
C SER A 124 3.53 13.62 -22.11
N GLY A 125 3.81 14.23 -20.97
CA GLY A 125 3.52 15.62 -20.68
C GLY A 125 2.05 15.93 -20.39
N VAL A 126 1.15 14.96 -20.44
CA VAL A 126 -0.29 15.17 -20.23
C VAL A 126 -0.68 14.77 -18.81
N THR A 127 -1.53 15.61 -18.20
CA THR A 127 -2.16 15.32 -16.91
C THR A 127 -3.63 14.95 -17.09
N LEU A 128 -4.07 13.87 -16.46
CA LEU A 128 -5.49 13.62 -16.21
C LEU A 128 -5.87 14.24 -14.86
N TRP A 129 -6.74 15.25 -14.87
CA TRP A 129 -7.21 15.93 -13.66
C TRP A 129 -8.67 15.58 -13.41
N ILE A 130 -8.98 14.97 -12.26
CA ILE A 130 -10.36 14.65 -11.86
C ILE A 130 -10.78 15.58 -10.71
N ASP A 131 -11.84 16.36 -10.93
CA ASP A 131 -12.37 17.28 -9.93
C ASP A 131 -12.97 16.56 -8.72
N ARG A 132 -12.98 17.27 -7.59
CA ARG A 132 -13.69 16.83 -6.37
C ARG A 132 -15.13 16.46 -6.70
N GLY A 133 -15.54 15.30 -6.21
CA GLY A 133 -16.89 14.78 -6.38
C GLY A 133 -17.16 14.14 -7.74
N VAL A 134 -16.22 14.17 -8.68
CA VAL A 134 -16.30 13.43 -9.95
C VAL A 134 -15.65 12.05 -9.79
N THR A 135 -16.29 11.02 -10.33
CA THR A 135 -15.77 9.65 -10.36
C THR A 135 -15.62 9.16 -11.80
N LEU A 136 -14.42 8.71 -12.15
CA LEU A 136 -14.13 7.90 -13.32
C LEU A 136 -14.34 6.42 -12.98
N PHE A 137 -15.40 5.82 -13.51
CA PHE A 137 -15.76 4.43 -13.33
C PHE A 137 -15.16 3.56 -14.44
N GLY A 138 -14.59 2.42 -14.07
CA GLY A 138 -14.18 1.37 -14.98
C GLY A 138 -15.35 0.63 -15.62
N SER A 139 -15.18 0.18 -16.86
CA SER A 139 -16.08 -0.77 -17.50
C SER A 139 -16.11 -2.11 -16.76
N ARG A 140 -17.27 -2.77 -16.77
CA ARG A 140 -17.44 -4.15 -16.29
C ARG A 140 -17.42 -5.19 -17.40
N ASN A 141 -17.23 -4.76 -18.65
CA ASN A 141 -17.15 -5.65 -19.79
C ASN A 141 -15.70 -6.12 -19.97
N PRO A 142 -15.39 -7.41 -19.78
CA PRO A 142 -14.02 -7.89 -19.94
C PRO A 142 -13.44 -7.73 -21.34
N GLN A 143 -14.28 -7.70 -22.37
CA GLN A 143 -13.83 -7.52 -23.75
C GLN A 143 -13.19 -6.14 -23.97
N ASP A 144 -13.50 -5.16 -23.13
CA ASP A 144 -12.90 -3.82 -23.22
C ASP A 144 -11.43 -3.82 -22.81
N TYR A 145 -11.05 -4.77 -21.96
CA TYR A 145 -9.70 -4.89 -21.41
C TYR A 145 -8.91 -6.00 -22.11
N ASP A 146 -9.56 -6.92 -22.84
CA ASP A 146 -8.86 -8.07 -23.41
C ASP A 146 -7.72 -7.65 -24.34
N ASN A 147 -6.54 -8.25 -24.16
CA ASN A 147 -5.34 -7.92 -24.94
C ASN A 147 -5.15 -8.80 -26.18
N GLY A 148 -6.13 -9.63 -26.54
CA GLY A 148 -6.12 -10.56 -27.67
C GLY A 148 -6.01 -12.02 -27.26
N LEU A 149 -5.78 -12.33 -25.99
CA LEU A 149 -5.75 -13.72 -25.48
C LEU A 149 -7.14 -14.32 -25.27
N GLY A 150 -8.20 -13.49 -25.18
CA GLY A 150 -9.59 -13.94 -25.08
C GLY A 150 -9.99 -14.53 -23.72
N THR A 151 -9.15 -14.38 -22.70
CA THR A 151 -9.38 -14.92 -21.36
C THR A 151 -9.64 -13.85 -20.30
N CYS A 152 -9.66 -12.56 -20.66
CA CYS A 152 -10.02 -11.52 -19.71
C CYS A 152 -11.44 -11.74 -19.16
N GLY A 153 -11.65 -11.58 -17.84
CA GLY A 153 -12.92 -11.89 -17.18
C GLY A 153 -13.11 -13.36 -16.83
N THR A 154 -12.02 -14.11 -16.71
CA THR A 154 -12.05 -15.53 -16.32
C THR A 154 -11.03 -15.84 -15.22
N ALA A 155 -11.00 -17.08 -14.74
CA ALA A 155 -9.92 -17.62 -13.93
C ALA A 155 -9.54 -18.99 -14.49
N THR A 156 -8.25 -19.21 -14.74
CA THR A 156 -7.75 -20.44 -15.40
C THR A 156 -6.43 -20.89 -14.76
N SER A 157 -5.89 -22.03 -15.18
CA SER A 157 -4.55 -22.46 -14.76
C SER A 157 -3.42 -21.70 -15.46
N ASP A 158 -3.75 -20.92 -16.50
CA ASP A 158 -2.79 -20.08 -17.22
C ASP A 158 -2.51 -18.78 -16.45
N LYS A 159 -1.23 -18.40 -16.39
CA LYS A 159 -0.72 -17.22 -15.70
C LYS A 159 -0.43 -16.05 -16.65
N ALA A 160 -0.64 -16.22 -17.96
CA ALA A 160 -0.45 -15.17 -18.94
C ALA A 160 -1.43 -14.01 -18.67
N LYS A 161 -0.91 -12.78 -18.53
CA LYS A 161 -1.76 -11.59 -18.35
C LYS A 161 -2.60 -11.36 -19.61
N SER A 162 -3.91 -11.33 -19.47
CA SER A 162 -4.87 -11.20 -20.59
C SER A 162 -5.70 -9.93 -20.59
N CYS A 163 -5.62 -9.12 -19.52
CA CYS A 163 -6.32 -7.84 -19.41
C CYS A 163 -5.34 -6.67 -19.44
N ARG A 164 -5.69 -5.63 -20.18
CA ARG A 164 -5.10 -4.28 -20.12
C ARG A 164 -5.56 -3.58 -18.83
N PRO A 165 -4.77 -2.64 -18.28
CA PRO A 165 -5.19 -1.82 -17.14
C PRO A 165 -6.31 -0.85 -17.54
N LEU A 166 -7.03 -0.28 -16.55
CA LEU A 166 -7.97 0.81 -16.81
C LEU A 166 -7.24 2.09 -17.26
N ILE A 167 -6.12 2.43 -16.64
CA ILE A 167 -5.26 3.54 -17.07
C ILE A 167 -3.84 3.03 -17.24
N HIS A 168 -3.25 3.31 -18.41
CA HIS A 168 -1.87 2.96 -18.75
C HIS A 168 -1.05 4.22 -19.01
N LEU A 169 0.06 4.37 -18.31
CA LEU A 169 1.17 5.27 -18.70
C LEU A 169 2.27 4.35 -19.23
N SER A 170 2.56 4.39 -20.52
CA SER A 170 3.58 3.53 -21.14
C SER A 170 4.54 4.39 -21.93
N ASP A 171 5.84 4.28 -21.64
CA ASP A 171 6.89 5.07 -22.31
C ASP A 171 6.61 6.57 -22.24
N THR A 172 6.27 7.05 -21.04
CA THR A 172 5.88 8.46 -20.81
C THR A 172 6.90 9.23 -20.01
N ALA A 173 6.98 10.54 -20.23
CA ALA A 173 7.71 11.45 -19.37
C ALA A 173 6.83 12.63 -18.94
N ASN A 174 6.95 13.08 -17.69
CA ASN A 174 6.24 14.26 -17.16
C ASN A 174 4.71 14.14 -17.23
N SER A 175 4.18 12.94 -16.99
CA SER A 175 2.72 12.67 -17.01
C SER A 175 2.17 12.59 -15.60
N ALA A 176 0.89 12.90 -15.42
CA ALA A 176 0.29 12.91 -14.08
C ALA A 176 -1.18 12.51 -14.05
N ILE A 177 -1.62 12.04 -12.87
CA ILE A 177 -3.03 11.86 -12.52
C ILE A 177 -3.27 12.60 -11.21
N VAL A 178 -4.17 13.58 -11.21
CA VAL A 178 -4.29 14.53 -10.09
C VAL A 178 -5.74 14.90 -9.76
N GLY A 179 -5.91 15.49 -8.58
CA GLY A 179 -7.12 16.15 -8.14
C GLY A 179 -7.98 15.31 -7.19
N ALA A 180 -8.80 15.99 -6.40
CA ALA A 180 -9.60 15.41 -5.32
C ALA A 180 -10.80 14.54 -5.75
N GLY A 181 -10.80 14.05 -7.00
CA GLY A 181 -11.80 13.13 -7.53
C GLY A 181 -11.53 11.67 -7.18
N LYS A 182 -12.25 10.76 -7.85
CA LYS A 182 -12.16 9.32 -7.65
C LYS A 182 -11.97 8.57 -8.97
N ILE A 183 -11.18 7.50 -8.95
CA ILE A 183 -11.15 6.46 -9.97
C ILE A 183 -11.65 5.17 -9.31
N ASP A 184 -12.77 4.63 -9.79
CA ASP A 184 -13.40 3.44 -9.23
C ASP A 184 -13.34 2.28 -10.24
N GLY A 185 -12.58 1.25 -9.89
CA GLY A 185 -12.38 0.07 -10.71
C GLY A 185 -13.55 -0.91 -10.75
N ARG A 186 -14.54 -0.76 -9.85
CA ARG A 186 -15.75 -1.60 -9.74
C ARG A 186 -15.45 -3.10 -9.59
N GLY A 187 -14.40 -3.45 -8.85
CA GLY A 187 -13.94 -4.83 -8.62
C GLY A 187 -15.02 -5.77 -8.10
N GLY A 188 -15.89 -5.29 -7.22
CA GLY A 188 -17.01 -6.07 -6.64
C GLY A 188 -18.29 -6.09 -7.48
N SER A 189 -18.33 -5.40 -8.62
CA SER A 189 -19.52 -5.42 -9.49
C SER A 189 -19.53 -6.64 -10.40
N THR A 190 -20.72 -7.22 -10.59
CA THR A 190 -20.91 -8.33 -11.52
C THR A 190 -20.57 -7.95 -12.96
N LEU A 191 -19.86 -8.83 -13.66
CA LEU A 191 -19.45 -8.64 -15.05
C LEU A 191 -20.66 -8.54 -16.00
N THR A 192 -20.48 -7.79 -17.08
CA THR A 192 -21.55 -7.52 -18.05
C THR A 192 -21.45 -8.34 -19.34
N ALA A 193 -20.32 -9.02 -19.57
CA ALA A 193 -20.10 -9.85 -20.76
C ALA A 193 -19.17 -11.03 -20.47
N GLY A 194 -19.01 -11.91 -21.46
CA GLY A 194 -18.20 -13.13 -21.36
C GLY A 194 -18.88 -14.26 -20.55
N PRO A 195 -18.17 -15.36 -20.30
CA PRO A 195 -18.72 -16.55 -19.63
C PRO A 195 -19.32 -16.30 -18.24
N ASN A 196 -18.84 -15.26 -17.57
CA ASN A 196 -19.18 -14.87 -16.20
C ASN A 196 -20.16 -13.68 -16.12
N ALA A 197 -20.72 -13.24 -17.25
CA ALA A 197 -21.73 -12.17 -17.30
C ALA A 197 -22.91 -12.48 -16.37
N GLY A 198 -23.27 -11.54 -15.50
CA GLY A 198 -24.38 -11.68 -14.54
C GLY A 198 -24.16 -12.74 -13.46
N LYS A 199 -22.97 -13.35 -13.37
CA LYS A 199 -22.66 -14.43 -12.44
C LYS A 199 -21.61 -14.01 -11.42
N ALA A 200 -20.45 -13.54 -11.87
CA ALA A 200 -19.33 -13.24 -11.00
C ALA A 200 -18.89 -11.79 -11.17
N SER A 201 -18.32 -11.21 -10.11
CA SER A 201 -17.53 -9.98 -10.13
C SER A 201 -16.06 -10.29 -10.43
N TRP A 202 -15.23 -9.26 -10.57
CA TRP A 202 -13.79 -9.44 -10.69
C TRP A 202 -13.18 -10.08 -9.44
N TRP A 203 -13.66 -9.70 -8.25
CA TRP A 203 -13.17 -10.25 -6.99
C TRP A 203 -13.61 -11.69 -6.74
N ASP A 204 -14.80 -12.09 -7.20
CA ASP A 204 -15.18 -13.52 -7.18
C ASP A 204 -14.18 -14.36 -7.98
N LEU A 205 -13.71 -13.86 -9.13
CA LEU A 205 -12.70 -14.53 -9.95
C LEU A 205 -11.33 -14.57 -9.27
N ALA A 206 -10.91 -13.48 -8.62
CA ALA A 206 -9.68 -13.44 -7.82
C ALA A 206 -9.71 -14.45 -6.66
N TYR A 207 -10.86 -14.59 -6.00
CA TYR A 207 -11.04 -15.52 -4.89
C TYR A 207 -10.93 -17.01 -5.31
N LEU A 208 -11.06 -17.33 -6.61
CA LEU A 208 -10.85 -18.68 -7.12
C LEU A 208 -9.38 -19.15 -6.98
N ASN A 209 -8.42 -18.26 -6.73
CA ASN A 209 -7.07 -18.66 -6.32
C ASN A 209 -7.11 -19.42 -4.99
N VAL A 210 -7.83 -18.90 -3.99
CA VAL A 210 -7.94 -19.51 -2.65
C VAL A 210 -8.66 -20.85 -2.71
N THR A 211 -9.75 -20.93 -3.46
CA THR A 211 -10.64 -22.11 -3.45
C THR A 211 -10.25 -23.19 -4.48
N LYS A 212 -9.56 -22.81 -5.55
CA LYS A 212 -9.26 -23.71 -6.69
C LYS A 212 -7.81 -23.64 -7.19
N GLY A 213 -6.97 -22.76 -6.64
CA GLY A 213 -5.60 -22.56 -7.13
C GLY A 213 -5.52 -21.99 -8.55
N LEU A 214 -6.57 -21.31 -9.02
CA LEU A 214 -6.61 -20.70 -10.36
C LEU A 214 -5.99 -19.30 -10.33
N SER A 215 -5.46 -18.89 -11.48
CA SER A 215 -5.01 -17.52 -11.73
C SER A 215 -6.12 -16.71 -12.38
N GLN A 216 -6.40 -15.55 -11.81
CA GLN A 216 -7.43 -14.65 -12.29
C GLN A 216 -6.94 -13.79 -13.45
N HIS A 217 -7.84 -13.52 -14.38
CA HIS A 217 -7.64 -12.68 -15.55
C HIS A 217 -8.50 -11.43 -15.42
N VAL A 218 -8.02 -10.46 -14.64
CA VAL A 218 -8.76 -9.25 -14.28
C VAL A 218 -7.88 -8.00 -14.44
N PRO A 219 -8.42 -6.83 -14.78
CA PRO A 219 -7.62 -5.64 -15.08
C PRO A 219 -7.05 -4.99 -13.81
N ARG A 220 -5.86 -4.40 -13.93
CA ARG A 220 -5.33 -3.47 -12.92
C ARG A 220 -5.98 -2.10 -13.06
N LEU A 221 -5.96 -1.30 -12.00
CA LEU A 221 -6.51 0.06 -12.08
C LEU A 221 -5.55 0.99 -12.83
N LEU A 222 -4.32 1.14 -12.33
CA LEU A 222 -3.29 1.99 -12.90
C LEU A 222 -1.99 1.20 -13.08
N GLN A 223 -1.46 1.21 -14.29
CA GLN A 223 -0.15 0.65 -14.61
C GLN A 223 0.74 1.70 -15.28
N ILE A 224 1.97 1.82 -14.80
CA ILE A 224 2.97 2.78 -15.25
C ILE A 224 4.21 1.99 -15.67
N ASP A 225 4.48 1.91 -16.97
CA ASP A 225 5.61 1.16 -17.50
C ASP A 225 6.58 2.12 -18.22
N ASP A 226 7.87 1.88 -18.08
CA ASP A 226 8.93 2.51 -18.89
C ASP A 226 8.89 4.05 -18.88
N SER A 227 8.52 4.64 -17.75
CA SER A 227 8.20 6.07 -17.68
C SER A 227 9.15 6.86 -16.77
N ALA A 228 9.15 8.18 -16.91
CA ALA A 228 9.93 9.09 -16.08
C ALA A 228 9.09 10.26 -15.56
N ASP A 229 9.41 10.73 -14.36
CA ASP A 229 8.80 11.91 -13.74
C ASP A 229 7.27 11.85 -13.72
N VAL A 230 6.72 10.76 -13.17
CA VAL A 230 5.27 10.53 -13.06
C VAL A 230 4.75 11.01 -11.71
N THR A 231 3.62 11.72 -11.71
CA THR A 231 2.99 12.26 -10.49
C THR A 231 1.58 11.73 -10.27
N LEU A 232 1.30 11.24 -9.07
CA LEU A 232 -0.05 10.97 -8.56
C LEU A 232 -0.32 11.92 -7.37
N TYR A 233 -1.35 12.77 -7.46
CA TYR A 233 -1.56 13.81 -6.45
C TYR A 233 -3.02 14.05 -6.06
N ASP A 234 -3.31 13.91 -4.76
CA ASP A 234 -4.63 14.12 -4.12
C ASP A 234 -5.79 13.30 -4.72
N ILE A 235 -5.49 12.25 -5.49
CA ILE A 235 -6.48 11.41 -6.15
C ILE A 235 -6.91 10.22 -5.28
N THR A 236 -8.20 9.87 -5.36
CA THR A 236 -8.75 8.66 -4.73
C THR A 236 -8.84 7.52 -5.72
N LEU A 237 -8.36 6.33 -5.34
CA LEU A 237 -8.39 5.09 -6.12
C LEU A 237 -9.21 4.07 -5.32
N GLU A 238 -10.31 3.57 -5.88
CA GLU A 238 -11.17 2.63 -5.19
C GLU A 238 -11.47 1.36 -5.98
N ASN A 239 -11.77 0.31 -5.23
CA ASN A 239 -12.36 -0.93 -5.68
C ASN A 239 -11.63 -1.50 -6.92
N SER A 240 -10.31 -1.48 -6.93
CA SER A 240 -9.55 -2.01 -8.05
C SER A 240 -9.87 -3.50 -8.25
N PRO A 241 -10.09 -3.99 -9.49
CA PRO A 241 -10.27 -5.41 -9.77
C PRO A 241 -9.02 -6.26 -9.47
N ASN A 242 -7.84 -5.64 -9.58
CA ASN A 242 -6.52 -6.20 -9.25
C ASN A 242 -5.72 -5.17 -8.43
N PHE A 243 -4.39 -5.10 -8.59
CA PHE A 243 -3.55 -4.06 -7.97
C PHE A 243 -3.98 -2.65 -8.39
N HIS A 244 -3.94 -1.70 -7.45
CA HIS A 244 -4.35 -0.32 -7.69
C HIS A 244 -3.30 0.44 -8.48
N VAL A 245 -2.08 0.56 -7.97
CA VAL A 245 -0.98 1.24 -8.66
C VAL A 245 0.19 0.27 -8.78
N ILE A 246 0.59 -0.03 -10.02
CA ILE A 246 1.85 -0.71 -10.28
C ILE A 246 2.74 0.18 -11.14
N SER A 247 4.04 0.20 -10.82
CA SER A 247 5.06 0.73 -11.71
C SER A 247 6.08 -0.34 -12.09
N ASP A 248 6.51 -0.36 -13.34
CA ASP A 248 7.60 -1.20 -13.83
C ASP A 248 8.59 -0.35 -14.61
N ASN A 249 9.87 -0.34 -14.20
CA ASN A 249 10.92 0.46 -14.82
C ASN A 249 10.60 1.95 -14.92
N VAL A 250 10.24 2.55 -13.78
CA VAL A 250 9.95 3.99 -13.69
C VAL A 250 11.09 4.70 -12.96
N VAL A 251 11.51 5.85 -13.50
CA VAL A 251 12.51 6.72 -12.86
C VAL A 251 11.86 8.04 -12.47
N GLY A 252 11.70 8.28 -11.17
CA GLY A 252 10.97 9.45 -10.68
C GLY A 252 9.47 9.18 -10.67
N LEU A 253 8.98 8.61 -9.56
CA LEU A 253 7.55 8.45 -9.30
C LEU A 253 7.22 9.12 -7.97
N THR A 254 6.36 10.13 -8.01
CA THR A 254 5.86 10.81 -6.80
C THR A 254 4.37 10.55 -6.63
N ALA A 255 3.99 9.86 -5.57
CA ALA A 255 2.62 9.73 -5.11
C ALA A 255 2.45 10.51 -3.80
N TRP A 256 1.60 11.53 -3.78
CA TRP A 256 1.45 12.42 -2.64
C TRP A 256 -0.03 12.65 -2.32
N GLY A 257 -0.45 12.36 -1.09
CA GLY A 257 -1.82 12.60 -0.65
C GLY A 257 -2.86 11.70 -1.30
N ILE A 258 -2.44 10.57 -1.89
CA ILE A 258 -3.36 9.64 -2.54
C ILE A 258 -4.13 8.81 -1.51
N LYS A 259 -5.33 8.39 -1.88
CA LYS A 259 -6.24 7.62 -1.03
C LYS A 259 -6.61 6.34 -1.76
N ILE A 260 -6.37 5.17 -1.17
CA ILE A 260 -6.60 3.87 -1.80
C ILE A 260 -7.53 3.03 -0.92
N LEU A 261 -8.71 2.65 -1.43
CA LEU A 261 -9.69 1.86 -0.67
C LEU A 261 -10.25 0.68 -1.48
N ALA A 262 -10.06 -0.55 -0.98
CA ALA A 262 -10.79 -1.72 -1.46
C ALA A 262 -11.06 -2.73 -0.32
N PRO A 263 -12.33 -3.10 -0.06
CA PRO A 263 -13.56 -2.64 -0.70
C PRO A 263 -14.14 -1.36 -0.05
N SER A 264 -14.80 -0.51 -0.84
CA SER A 264 -15.61 0.62 -0.35
C SER A 264 -16.99 0.18 0.17
N LEU A 265 -17.77 1.12 0.73
CA LEU A 265 -19.16 0.87 1.16
C LEU A 265 -20.11 0.49 0.02
N VAL A 266 -19.76 0.71 -1.25
CA VAL A 266 -20.54 0.22 -2.39
C VAL A 266 -20.64 -1.30 -2.39
N TYR A 267 -19.55 -1.97 -1.99
CA TYR A 267 -19.42 -3.43 -2.01
C TYR A 267 -19.29 -4.05 -0.62
N SER A 268 -19.41 -3.25 0.44
CA SER A 268 -19.20 -3.70 1.81
C SER A 268 -20.26 -3.16 2.78
N ARG A 269 -20.02 -3.33 4.09
CA ARG A 269 -20.84 -2.81 5.18
C ARG A 269 -19.95 -2.12 6.22
N PRO A 270 -20.48 -1.16 6.99
CA PRO A 270 -19.72 -0.52 8.06
C PRO A 270 -19.07 -1.54 9.02
N GLY A 271 -17.81 -1.31 9.35
CA GLY A 271 -16.95 -2.21 10.11
C GLY A 271 -16.67 -3.55 9.43
N TYR A 272 -16.79 -3.61 8.10
CA TYR A 272 -16.70 -4.83 7.29
C TYR A 272 -17.62 -5.96 7.73
N ARG A 273 -18.76 -5.61 8.34
CA ARG A 273 -19.75 -6.58 8.87
C ARG A 273 -20.66 -7.11 7.78
N CYS A 274 -20.09 -7.86 6.84
CA CYS A 274 -20.86 -8.50 5.77
C CYS A 274 -21.86 -9.54 6.35
N PRO A 275 -23.10 -9.61 5.81
CA PRO A 275 -24.05 -10.66 6.19
C PRO A 275 -23.46 -12.06 6.02
N ALA A 276 -23.80 -12.99 6.91
CA ALA A 276 -23.37 -14.38 6.78
C ALA A 276 -23.78 -14.97 5.42
N GLY A 277 -22.84 -15.63 4.74
CA GLY A 277 -23.08 -16.23 3.42
C GLY A 277 -23.13 -15.25 2.24
N SER A 278 -22.76 -13.97 2.44
CA SER A 278 -22.74 -12.98 1.35
C SER A 278 -21.36 -12.77 0.71
N THR A 279 -20.31 -13.29 1.33
CA THR A 279 -18.89 -13.15 0.93
C THR A 279 -18.42 -14.32 0.05
N PRO A 280 -17.36 -14.14 -0.77
CA PRO A 280 -16.92 -15.13 -1.76
C PRO A 280 -16.31 -16.41 -1.16
N ASP A 281 -15.95 -16.40 0.13
CA ASP A 281 -15.51 -17.58 0.87
C ASP A 281 -16.64 -18.59 1.10
N VAL A 282 -17.90 -18.14 1.06
CA VAL A 282 -19.09 -18.99 1.24
C VAL A 282 -20.00 -19.00 0.00
N ASN A 283 -20.06 -17.89 -0.74
CA ASN A 283 -20.98 -17.71 -1.88
C ASN A 283 -20.20 -17.39 -3.16
N PRO A 284 -20.24 -18.25 -4.20
CA PRO A 284 -19.52 -18.03 -5.46
C PRO A 284 -20.04 -16.85 -6.29
N HIS A 285 -21.16 -16.25 -5.88
CA HIS A 285 -21.77 -15.05 -6.45
C HIS A 285 -21.95 -14.02 -5.34
N ALA A 286 -20.82 -13.51 -4.82
CA ALA A 286 -20.82 -12.68 -3.63
C ALA A 286 -21.57 -11.35 -3.85
N THR A 287 -22.11 -10.81 -2.76
CA THR A 287 -22.84 -9.53 -2.72
C THR A 287 -22.28 -8.57 -1.68
N CYS A 288 -21.30 -9.01 -0.90
CA CYS A 288 -20.57 -8.22 0.06
C CYS A 288 -19.12 -8.70 0.12
N PHE A 289 -18.19 -7.77 0.31
CA PHE A 289 -16.77 -8.04 0.39
C PHE A 289 -16.18 -7.36 1.62
N THR A 290 -15.17 -8.00 2.17
CA THR A 290 -14.26 -7.48 3.19
C THR A 290 -12.87 -7.35 2.56
N PRO A 291 -11.91 -6.67 3.19
CA PRO A 291 -10.52 -6.68 2.75
C PRO A 291 -10.03 -8.10 2.45
N GLU A 292 -10.22 -9.03 3.40
CA GLU A 292 -9.75 -10.41 3.32
C GLU A 292 -10.32 -11.18 2.11
N THR A 293 -11.48 -10.76 1.60
CA THR A 293 -12.16 -11.42 0.48
C THR A 293 -11.97 -10.69 -0.86
N ALA A 294 -11.52 -9.43 -0.86
CA ALA A 294 -11.11 -8.68 -2.05
C ALA A 294 -9.64 -8.99 -2.40
N LYS A 295 -9.36 -10.22 -2.85
CA LYS A 295 -7.99 -10.72 -3.10
C LYS A 295 -7.27 -9.98 -4.22
N ASN A 296 -5.93 -9.89 -4.09
CA ASN A 296 -5.01 -9.31 -5.07
C ASN A 296 -5.32 -7.84 -5.40
N THR A 297 -5.59 -7.06 -4.35
CA THR A 297 -5.91 -5.64 -4.44
C THR A 297 -4.80 -4.77 -3.85
N ASP A 298 -3.53 -5.18 -3.99
CA ASP A 298 -2.36 -4.44 -3.52
C ASP A 298 -2.47 -2.93 -3.84
N GLY A 299 -2.01 -2.09 -2.92
CA GLY A 299 -2.17 -0.64 -3.00
C GLY A 299 -1.17 0.00 -3.96
N PHE A 300 0.11 -0.03 -3.61
CA PHE A 300 1.15 0.66 -4.35
C PHE A 300 2.41 -0.21 -4.52
N ASP A 301 2.65 -0.64 -5.77
CA ASP A 301 3.60 -1.70 -6.11
C ASP A 301 4.71 -1.19 -7.05
N PRO A 302 5.73 -0.49 -6.52
CA PRO A 302 6.86 -0.11 -7.34
C PRO A 302 7.74 -1.32 -7.64
N GLY A 303 7.86 -1.63 -8.93
CA GLY A 303 8.65 -2.71 -9.50
C GLY A 303 9.80 -2.19 -10.35
N GLN A 304 11.02 -2.71 -10.16
CA GLN A 304 12.19 -2.40 -10.99
C GLN A 304 12.40 -0.89 -11.21
N SER A 305 12.03 -0.08 -10.22
CA SER A 305 11.89 1.38 -10.35
C SER A 305 12.91 2.11 -9.48
N LYS A 306 13.17 3.36 -9.80
CA LYS A 306 14.15 4.21 -9.12
C LYS A 306 13.59 5.58 -8.77
N ASN A 307 14.00 6.13 -7.62
CA ASN A 307 13.59 7.45 -7.15
C ASN A 307 12.06 7.51 -6.98
N VAL A 308 11.55 6.71 -6.05
CA VAL A 308 10.12 6.59 -5.77
C VAL A 308 9.80 7.23 -4.43
N LEU A 309 8.87 8.17 -4.41
CA LEU A 309 8.30 8.76 -3.21
C LEU A 309 6.82 8.40 -3.10
N LEU A 310 6.42 7.82 -1.96
CA LEU A 310 5.03 7.75 -1.53
C LEU A 310 4.89 8.51 -0.21
N ALA A 311 4.12 9.59 -0.20
CA ALA A 311 4.03 10.47 0.94
C ALA A 311 2.60 10.87 1.31
N TYR A 312 2.35 11.05 2.61
CA TYR A 312 1.10 11.58 3.14
C TYR A 312 -0.16 10.85 2.61
N SER A 313 -0.02 9.55 2.33
CA SER A 313 -1.03 8.77 1.64
C SER A 313 -1.73 7.79 2.59
N TYR A 314 -2.95 7.41 2.21
CA TYR A 314 -3.85 6.60 3.01
C TYR A 314 -4.24 5.36 2.21
N ILE A 315 -4.00 4.16 2.75
CA ILE A 315 -4.16 2.92 2.00
C ILE A 315 -4.87 1.87 2.85
N GLY A 316 -6.00 1.38 2.37
CA GLY A 316 -6.61 0.15 2.87
C GLY A 316 -7.13 -0.74 1.76
N THR A 317 -6.73 -2.01 1.80
CA THR A 317 -6.91 -2.94 0.67
C THR A 317 -7.13 -4.37 1.16
N GLY A 318 -7.43 -5.31 0.27
CA GLY A 318 -7.46 -6.72 0.64
C GLY A 318 -6.12 -7.45 0.64
N ASP A 319 -5.04 -6.77 0.28
CA ASP A 319 -3.70 -7.34 0.15
C ASP A 319 -2.63 -6.35 0.66
N ASP A 320 -1.41 -6.37 0.11
CA ASP A 320 -0.32 -5.50 0.54
C ASP A 320 -0.68 -4.00 0.42
N GLY A 321 -0.36 -3.21 1.45
CA GLY A 321 -0.51 -1.75 1.35
C GLY A 321 0.50 -1.17 0.36
N VAL A 322 1.75 -1.64 0.48
CA VAL A 322 2.83 -1.46 -0.48
C VAL A 322 3.49 -2.81 -0.71
N ALA A 323 3.75 -3.19 -1.97
CA ALA A 323 4.57 -4.33 -2.34
C ALA A 323 5.69 -3.93 -3.32
N ILE A 324 6.88 -3.66 -2.80
CA ILE A 324 8.05 -3.37 -3.63
C ILE A 324 8.52 -4.66 -4.30
N LYS A 325 8.73 -4.64 -5.62
CA LYS A 325 9.16 -5.82 -6.40
C LYS A 325 10.41 -5.52 -7.21
N ALA A 326 11.20 -6.53 -7.53
CA ALA A 326 12.40 -6.41 -8.37
C ALA A 326 12.56 -7.68 -9.21
N HIS A 327 11.89 -7.72 -10.36
CA HIS A 327 11.94 -8.87 -11.25
C HIS A 327 13.22 -8.89 -12.10
N ALA A 328 13.78 -10.06 -12.34
CA ALA A 328 14.83 -10.32 -13.32
C ALA A 328 14.27 -11.20 -14.44
N ASN A 329 14.43 -10.76 -15.69
CA ASN A 329 14.14 -11.57 -16.86
C ASN A 329 15.15 -11.29 -17.97
N SER A 330 15.08 -12.02 -19.08
CA SER A 330 16.00 -11.88 -20.21
C SER A 330 15.96 -10.51 -20.89
N LYS A 331 14.90 -9.73 -20.67
CA LYS A 331 14.72 -8.39 -21.24
C LYS A 331 15.17 -7.29 -20.28
N ARG A 332 15.01 -7.49 -18.97
CA ARG A 332 15.28 -6.47 -17.95
C ARG A 332 15.63 -7.09 -16.60
N SER A 333 16.71 -6.60 -16.02
CA SER A 333 17.17 -6.95 -14.67
C SER A 333 17.67 -5.69 -13.99
N ILE A 334 16.73 -4.87 -13.50
CA ILE A 334 16.99 -3.58 -12.86
C ILE A 334 16.49 -3.67 -11.42
N ALA A 335 17.32 -3.23 -10.49
CA ALA A 335 16.99 -3.21 -9.08
C ALA A 335 15.90 -2.18 -8.77
N SER A 336 15.10 -2.46 -7.76
CA SER A 336 14.29 -1.41 -7.12
C SER A 336 15.15 -0.65 -6.14
N GLU A 337 15.41 0.62 -6.39
CA GLU A 337 16.35 1.40 -5.57
C GLU A 337 15.94 2.85 -5.34
N ASN A 338 16.48 3.46 -4.29
CA ASN A 338 16.22 4.86 -3.94
C ASN A 338 14.71 5.11 -3.77
N MET A 339 14.14 4.57 -2.70
CA MET A 339 12.71 4.73 -2.43
C MET A 339 12.48 5.23 -1.01
N LEU A 340 11.52 6.13 -0.87
CA LEU A 340 11.12 6.73 0.40
C LEU A 340 9.60 6.64 0.54
N PHE A 341 9.16 6.10 1.67
CA PHE A 341 7.77 5.99 2.04
C PHE A 341 7.58 6.76 3.35
N ALA A 342 7.00 7.96 3.26
CA ALA A 342 7.02 8.92 4.36
C ALA A 342 5.61 9.35 4.80
N TYR A 343 5.35 9.31 6.11
CA TYR A 343 4.12 9.88 6.71
C TYR A 343 2.82 9.28 6.18
N ASN A 344 2.81 7.95 5.95
CA ASN A 344 1.67 7.23 5.39
C ASN A 344 0.83 6.55 6.48
N GLN A 345 -0.43 6.25 6.14
CA GLN A 345 -1.40 5.61 7.02
C GLN A 345 -1.97 4.36 6.34
N PHE A 346 -1.73 3.19 6.92
CA PHE A 346 -2.25 1.92 6.41
C PHE A 346 -3.39 1.40 7.28
N TYR A 347 -4.38 0.80 6.64
CA TYR A 347 -5.61 0.30 7.26
C TYR A 347 -5.95 -1.05 6.67
N TYR A 348 -6.12 -2.11 7.45
CA TYR A 348 -6.49 -3.43 6.91
C TYR A 348 -5.65 -3.77 5.66
N THR A 349 -4.38 -4.09 5.82
CA THR A 349 -3.51 -4.48 4.70
C THR A 349 -2.68 -5.70 5.10
N HIS A 350 -2.09 -6.38 4.12
CA HIS A 350 -1.08 -7.41 4.33
C HIS A 350 0.29 -6.83 4.71
N GLY A 351 0.35 -5.54 5.04
CA GLY A 351 1.52 -4.86 5.57
C GLY A 351 2.28 -4.03 4.54
N PHE A 352 3.42 -3.52 4.99
CA PHE A 352 4.43 -2.93 4.13
C PHE A 352 5.40 -4.03 3.70
N SER A 353 5.37 -4.41 2.43
CA SER A 353 6.08 -5.58 1.92
C SER A 353 7.20 -5.23 0.93
N LEU A 354 8.32 -5.91 1.09
CA LEU A 354 9.31 -6.10 0.03
C LEU A 354 9.18 -7.55 -0.47
N GLY A 355 8.93 -7.71 -1.77
CA GLY A 355 8.88 -8.99 -2.45
C GLY A 355 7.48 -9.48 -2.86
N SER A 356 7.31 -10.75 -3.24
CA SER A 356 8.32 -11.81 -3.11
C SER A 356 9.41 -11.80 -4.17
N GLU A 357 9.19 -11.13 -5.29
CA GLU A 357 10.16 -10.98 -6.38
C GLU A 357 11.24 -9.97 -5.99
N THR A 358 12.44 -10.49 -5.74
CA THR A 358 13.61 -9.77 -5.21
C THR A 358 14.85 -10.00 -6.09
N ASP A 359 14.67 -10.75 -7.16
CA ASP A 359 15.67 -11.35 -8.04
C ASP A 359 16.64 -10.33 -8.69
N SER A 360 16.17 -9.13 -9.05
CA SER A 360 17.03 -8.05 -9.56
C SER A 360 17.71 -7.20 -8.47
N GLY A 361 17.36 -7.48 -7.21
CA GLY A 361 17.86 -6.77 -6.04
C GLY A 361 17.04 -5.55 -5.63
N MET A 362 17.12 -5.22 -4.35
CA MET A 362 16.46 -4.07 -3.71
C MET A 362 17.43 -3.36 -2.78
N ARG A 363 17.52 -2.03 -2.87
CA ARG A 363 18.46 -1.25 -2.03
C ARG A 363 18.09 0.20 -1.81
N HIS A 364 18.59 0.80 -0.73
CA HIS A 364 18.37 2.21 -0.42
C HIS A 364 16.86 2.54 -0.30
N ILE A 365 16.17 1.77 0.55
CA ILE A 365 14.72 1.88 0.75
C ILE A 365 14.47 2.28 2.21
N ALA A 366 13.81 3.42 2.39
CA ALA A 366 13.46 3.95 3.70
C ALA A 366 11.94 4.07 3.86
N VAL A 367 11.45 3.64 5.03
CA VAL A 367 10.09 3.85 5.50
C VAL A 367 10.17 4.66 6.78
N ARG A 368 9.58 5.86 6.81
CA ARG A 368 9.55 6.70 8.00
C ARG A 368 8.17 7.25 8.28
N GLY A 369 7.76 7.27 9.54
CA GLY A 369 6.45 7.80 9.92
C GLY A 369 5.31 7.00 9.28
N LEU A 370 5.20 5.73 9.64
CA LEU A 370 4.11 4.87 9.16
C LEU A 370 3.22 4.49 10.34
N SER A 371 1.92 4.68 10.19
CA SER A 371 0.94 4.02 11.04
C SER A 371 0.36 2.81 10.31
N ILE A 372 0.20 1.70 11.02
CA ILE A 372 -0.56 0.54 10.55
C ILE A 372 -1.67 0.28 11.55
N ASP A 373 -2.88 0.65 11.15
CA ASP A 373 -4.12 0.33 11.84
C ASP A 373 -4.67 -1.00 11.29
N GLY A 374 -4.13 -2.09 11.82
CA GLY A 374 -4.60 -3.43 11.52
C GLY A 374 -5.95 -3.72 12.16
N PHE A 375 -6.49 -4.91 11.90
CA PHE A 375 -7.76 -5.35 12.48
C PHE A 375 -7.61 -6.53 13.42
N ASN A 376 -8.20 -6.40 14.60
CA ASN A 376 -8.01 -7.28 15.74
C ASN A 376 -9.36 -7.81 16.25
N ALA A 377 -9.63 -9.12 16.10
CA ALA A 377 -10.23 -10.02 17.12
C ALA A 377 -10.74 -11.36 16.56
N ASN A 378 -11.25 -11.44 15.31
CA ASN A 378 -11.99 -12.64 14.84
C ASN A 378 -11.44 -13.33 13.58
N ASP A 379 -10.47 -12.76 12.85
CA ASP A 379 -10.17 -13.21 11.47
C ASP A 379 -8.88 -14.02 11.27
N VAL A 380 -8.08 -14.24 12.34
CA VAL A 380 -6.90 -15.13 12.27
C VAL A 380 -7.31 -16.57 11.91
N GLN A 381 -8.59 -16.93 12.09
CA GLN A 381 -9.10 -18.26 11.76
C GLN A 381 -9.35 -18.47 10.25
N ARG A 382 -9.57 -17.42 9.45
CA ARG A 382 -9.88 -17.57 8.01
C ARG A 382 -8.72 -17.20 7.10
N ASP A 383 -7.96 -16.17 7.44
CA ASP A 383 -6.72 -15.84 6.74
C ASP A 383 -5.62 -15.43 7.74
N PRO A 384 -4.83 -16.39 8.26
CA PRO A 384 -3.79 -16.07 9.21
C PRO A 384 -2.64 -15.25 8.57
N TYR A 385 -2.63 -15.04 7.25
CA TYR A 385 -1.58 -14.34 6.52
C TYR A 385 -1.88 -12.86 6.25
N SER A 386 -3.07 -12.37 6.62
CA SER A 386 -3.55 -11.05 6.21
C SER A 386 -3.20 -9.88 7.12
N ALA A 387 -2.72 -10.12 8.35
CA ALA A 387 -2.48 -9.05 9.34
C ALA A 387 -0.99 -8.88 9.67
N ASN A 388 -0.18 -8.48 8.67
CA ASN A 388 1.26 -8.24 8.85
C ASN A 388 1.58 -6.75 9.01
N GLY A 389 2.68 -6.46 9.70
CA GLY A 389 3.26 -5.14 9.80
C GLY A 389 4.33 -4.94 8.72
N LEU A 390 5.60 -5.02 9.12
CA LEU A 390 6.75 -4.89 8.24
C LEU A 390 7.17 -6.26 7.71
N ARG A 391 7.26 -6.40 6.39
CA ARG A 391 7.50 -7.69 5.74
C ARG A 391 8.57 -7.63 4.65
N ILE A 392 9.46 -8.62 4.68
CA ILE A 392 10.43 -8.90 3.60
C ILE A 392 10.31 -10.39 3.29
N LYS A 393 9.91 -10.72 2.07
CA LYS A 393 9.60 -12.10 1.64
C LYS A 393 10.36 -12.44 0.36
N SER A 394 10.93 -13.64 0.29
CA SER A 394 11.50 -14.22 -0.93
C SER A 394 11.57 -15.74 -0.81
N ASP A 395 12.05 -16.40 -1.85
CA ASP A 395 12.33 -17.83 -1.86
C ASP A 395 13.46 -18.16 -2.84
N ALA A 396 13.95 -19.40 -2.78
CA ALA A 396 15.13 -19.84 -3.52
C ALA A 396 14.93 -20.08 -5.02
N SER A 397 13.72 -19.89 -5.57
CA SER A 397 13.52 -19.81 -7.02
C SER A 397 13.75 -18.41 -7.57
N ARG A 398 13.71 -17.39 -6.70
CA ARG A 398 13.84 -15.97 -7.04
C ARG A 398 15.20 -15.44 -6.61
N GLY A 399 15.51 -15.49 -5.32
CA GLY A 399 16.77 -15.03 -4.78
C GLY A 399 16.92 -13.52 -4.76
N GLY A 400 18.11 -13.03 -5.09
CA GLY A 400 18.42 -11.60 -5.11
C GLY A 400 18.92 -11.03 -3.77
N GLN A 401 19.52 -9.84 -3.84
CA GLN A 401 20.06 -9.12 -2.69
C GLN A 401 19.09 -8.02 -2.25
N VAL A 402 18.71 -8.02 -0.97
CA VAL A 402 17.96 -6.95 -0.34
C VAL A 402 18.85 -6.33 0.73
N TYR A 403 19.23 -5.06 0.57
CA TYR A 403 20.08 -4.41 1.56
C TYR A 403 19.89 -2.91 1.72
N ASP A 404 20.37 -2.37 2.84
CA ASP A 404 20.18 -0.95 3.18
C ASP A 404 18.69 -0.56 3.18
N ILE A 405 17.97 -1.19 4.11
CA ILE A 405 16.55 -1.02 4.33
C ILE A 405 16.36 -0.43 5.73
N SER A 406 15.64 0.69 5.84
CA SER A 406 15.37 1.33 7.13
C SER A 406 13.88 1.50 7.38
N PHE A 407 13.46 1.12 8.58
CA PHE A 407 12.13 1.37 9.12
C PHE A 407 12.28 2.25 10.36
N GLU A 408 11.68 3.43 10.32
CA GLU A 408 11.82 4.43 11.37
C GLU A 408 10.47 5.03 11.77
N ASN A 409 10.25 5.24 13.06
CA ASN A 409 9.05 5.88 13.58
C ASN A 409 7.76 5.18 13.11
N ILE A 410 7.63 3.90 13.43
CA ILE A 410 6.52 3.05 12.99
C ILE A 410 5.60 2.77 14.17
N CYS A 411 4.33 3.12 14.03
CA CYS A 411 3.29 2.79 15.00
C CYS A 411 2.35 1.73 14.44
N MET A 412 2.11 0.67 15.21
CA MET A 412 1.21 -0.41 14.82
C MET A 412 0.19 -0.65 15.93
N ARG A 413 -1.07 -0.88 15.55
CA ARG A 413 -2.08 -1.48 16.42
C ARG A 413 -2.88 -2.45 15.59
N GLY A 414 -3.49 -3.46 16.18
CA GLY A 414 -4.31 -4.35 15.34
C GLY A 414 -3.53 -5.39 14.54
N VAL A 415 -2.20 -5.48 14.70
CA VAL A 415 -1.33 -6.25 13.81
C VAL A 415 -0.93 -7.58 14.46
N ALA A 416 -1.30 -8.69 13.83
CA ALA A 416 -1.02 -10.03 14.33
C ALA A 416 0.46 -10.41 14.18
N ARG A 417 1.08 -10.05 13.05
CA ARG A 417 2.48 -10.37 12.73
C ARG A 417 3.28 -9.09 12.45
N PRO A 418 3.75 -8.38 13.49
CA PRO A 418 4.33 -7.06 13.32
C PRO A 418 5.63 -7.09 12.50
N LEU A 419 6.43 -8.16 12.59
CA LEU A 419 7.71 -8.31 11.88
C LEU A 419 7.79 -9.68 11.20
N VAL A 420 7.85 -9.69 9.86
CA VAL A 420 7.90 -10.91 9.03
C VAL A 420 9.04 -10.83 8.02
N PHE A 421 10.21 -11.33 8.38
CA PHE A 421 11.38 -11.41 7.49
C PHE A 421 11.69 -12.87 7.18
N ASP A 422 11.35 -13.29 5.96
CA ASP A 422 11.36 -14.70 5.57
C ASP A 422 11.90 -14.91 4.16
N ALA A 423 13.11 -15.47 4.08
CA ALA A 423 13.78 -15.86 2.85
C ALA A 423 13.31 -17.22 2.29
N ASN A 424 12.31 -17.85 2.91
CA ASN A 424 11.76 -19.17 2.55
C ASN A 424 10.23 -19.12 2.43
N TYR A 425 9.68 -17.99 1.96
CA TYR A 425 8.25 -17.68 1.96
C TYR A 425 7.38 -18.67 1.16
N ALA A 426 7.92 -19.25 0.09
CA ALA A 426 7.20 -20.20 -0.78
C ALA A 426 7.94 -21.54 -0.86
N ASN A 427 7.26 -22.58 -1.35
CA ASN A 427 7.87 -23.87 -1.70
C ASN A 427 8.33 -23.88 -3.16
N PRO A 428 9.58 -23.51 -3.47
CA PRO A 428 10.00 -23.46 -4.86
C PRO A 428 10.25 -24.87 -5.41
N ALA A 429 9.96 -25.06 -6.70
CA ALA A 429 10.34 -26.27 -7.43
C ALA A 429 11.87 -26.40 -7.58
N THR A 430 12.60 -25.28 -7.58
CA THR A 430 14.06 -25.21 -7.70
C THR A 430 14.66 -24.26 -6.66
N ARG A 431 15.80 -24.65 -6.07
CA ARG A 431 16.52 -23.85 -5.06
C ARG A 431 17.85 -23.33 -5.58
N ALA A 432 17.84 -22.73 -6.77
CA ALA A 432 19.06 -22.33 -7.47
C ALA A 432 19.51 -20.90 -7.15
N ALA A 433 18.62 -20.07 -6.62
CA ALA A 433 18.84 -18.65 -6.37
C ALA A 433 18.52 -18.31 -4.90
N PRO A 434 19.43 -18.59 -3.96
CA PRO A 434 19.18 -18.33 -2.54
C PRO A 434 19.12 -16.82 -2.25
N PRO A 435 18.07 -16.30 -1.59
CA PRO A 435 17.97 -14.87 -1.25
C PRO A 435 18.96 -14.45 -0.17
N GLN A 436 19.29 -13.16 -0.13
CA GLN A 436 20.16 -12.57 0.90
C GLN A 436 19.56 -11.24 1.39
N PHE A 437 19.28 -11.16 2.69
CA PHE A 437 18.80 -9.93 3.33
C PHE A 437 19.88 -9.39 4.28
N ASN A 438 20.38 -8.18 4.05
CA ASN A 438 21.52 -7.63 4.81
C ASN A 438 21.33 -6.14 5.09
N GLY A 439 21.61 -5.66 6.30
CA GLY A 439 21.49 -4.25 6.61
C GLY A 439 20.03 -3.80 6.71
N ILE A 440 19.21 -4.60 7.40
CA ILE A 440 17.85 -4.22 7.77
C ILE A 440 17.92 -3.47 9.10
N SER A 441 17.39 -2.26 9.18
CA SER A 441 17.43 -1.44 10.39
C SER A 441 16.02 -1.04 10.81
N LEU A 442 15.72 -1.25 12.10
CA LEU A 442 14.48 -0.82 12.72
C LEU A 442 14.83 0.13 13.86
N SER A 443 14.29 1.33 13.81
CA SER A 443 14.45 2.34 14.86
C SER A 443 13.09 2.92 15.25
N HIS A 444 12.79 3.01 16.55
CA HIS A 444 11.51 3.56 17.03
C HIS A 444 10.30 2.86 16.38
N VAL A 445 10.21 1.54 16.57
CA VAL A 445 9.07 0.74 16.11
C VAL A 445 8.26 0.35 17.34
N HIS A 446 7.00 0.77 17.39
CA HIS A 446 6.11 0.46 18.51
C HIS A 446 4.80 -0.17 18.02
N SER A 447 4.57 -1.43 18.43
CA SER A 447 3.30 -2.12 18.27
C SER A 447 2.54 -2.15 19.59
N LEU A 448 1.31 -1.66 19.61
CA LEU A 448 0.39 -1.68 20.76
C LEU A 448 -0.25 -3.06 21.00
N GLY A 449 0.28 -4.09 20.34
CA GLY A 449 -0.14 -5.48 20.48
C GLY A 449 -1.29 -5.92 19.58
N SER A 450 -1.44 -7.23 19.51
CA SER A 450 -2.54 -7.97 18.89
C SER A 450 -3.53 -8.42 19.97
N THR A 451 -4.84 -8.32 19.69
CA THR A 451 -5.87 -8.83 20.60
C THR A 451 -5.87 -10.36 20.67
N THR A 452 -5.38 -11.03 19.62
CA THR A 452 -5.36 -12.50 19.53
C THR A 452 -3.99 -13.08 19.86
N LEU A 453 -2.91 -12.38 19.51
CA LEU A 453 -1.53 -12.88 19.65
C LEU A 453 -0.68 -12.10 20.68
N GLY A 454 -1.27 -11.20 21.47
CA GLY A 454 -0.53 -10.43 22.48
C GLY A 454 0.60 -9.60 21.84
N GLY A 455 1.86 -9.93 22.13
CA GLY A 455 3.04 -9.32 21.50
C GLY A 455 3.13 -9.50 19.97
N GLY A 456 2.34 -10.42 19.41
CA GLY A 456 2.35 -10.79 18.00
C GLY A 456 3.23 -12.00 17.70
N GLU A 457 3.10 -12.52 16.47
CA GLU A 457 3.92 -13.61 15.94
C GLU A 457 5.01 -13.06 15.02
N LEU A 458 6.27 -13.38 15.30
CA LEU A 458 7.44 -12.88 14.57
C LEU A 458 8.04 -13.95 13.64
N SER A 459 8.60 -13.54 12.51
CA SER A 459 9.38 -14.40 11.62
C SER A 459 10.74 -13.81 11.32
N PHE A 460 11.81 -14.55 11.64
CA PHE A 460 13.18 -14.21 11.30
C PHE A 460 13.88 -15.44 10.71
N TYR A 461 13.77 -15.60 9.40
CA TYR A 461 14.32 -16.71 8.65
C TYR A 461 15.23 -16.21 7.54
N GLY A 462 16.54 -16.30 7.77
CA GLY A 462 17.51 -16.24 6.67
C GLY A 462 17.41 -17.49 5.80
N TYR A 463 18.17 -17.48 4.70
CA TYR A 463 18.24 -18.66 3.85
C TYR A 463 19.25 -19.66 4.41
N ARG A 464 18.86 -20.93 4.51
CA ARG A 464 19.78 -22.00 4.87
C ARG A 464 19.37 -23.34 4.26
N ASP A 465 20.35 -24.03 3.68
CA ASP A 465 20.28 -25.42 3.26
C ASP A 465 21.56 -26.17 3.66
N ALA A 466 21.76 -27.39 3.13
CA ALA A 466 22.91 -28.23 3.47
C ALA A 466 24.27 -27.63 3.06
N GLY A 467 24.33 -26.76 2.05
CA GLY A 467 25.57 -26.20 1.51
C GLY A 467 25.69 -24.68 1.60
N THR A 468 24.59 -23.98 1.90
CA THR A 468 24.52 -22.52 1.86
C THR A 468 23.84 -21.99 3.11
N THR A 469 24.43 -20.97 3.72
CA THR A 469 23.78 -20.17 4.78
C THR A 469 23.93 -18.70 4.42
N ARG A 470 22.81 -17.96 4.40
CA ARG A 470 22.76 -16.50 4.16
C ARG A 470 21.90 -15.89 5.26
N PRO A 471 22.54 -15.46 6.36
CA PRO A 471 21.79 -14.92 7.48
C PRO A 471 21.18 -13.57 7.14
N ILE A 472 20.02 -13.28 7.75
CA ILE A 472 19.51 -11.92 7.83
C ILE A 472 20.45 -11.15 8.77
N THR A 473 20.93 -9.97 8.37
CA THR A 473 21.54 -9.05 9.34
C THR A 473 20.56 -7.92 9.66
N ILE A 474 20.28 -7.76 10.94
CA ILE A 474 19.26 -6.82 11.42
C ILE A 474 19.78 -6.00 12.60
N SER A 475 19.54 -4.70 12.58
CA SER A 475 19.81 -3.78 13.66
C SER A 475 18.51 -3.31 14.30
N LEU A 476 18.41 -3.41 15.62
CA LEU A 476 17.23 -3.02 16.39
C LEU A 476 17.59 -1.91 17.37
N ASP A 477 16.81 -0.82 17.33
CA ASP A 477 16.89 0.29 18.26
C ASP A 477 15.49 0.75 18.66
N ASN A 478 15.13 0.67 19.95
CA ASN A 478 13.79 1.07 20.41
C ASN A 478 12.66 0.37 19.64
N VAL A 479 12.63 -0.97 19.70
CA VAL A 479 11.65 -1.84 19.04
C VAL A 479 10.79 -2.53 20.09
N VAL A 480 9.62 -1.96 20.34
CA VAL A 480 8.74 -2.33 21.45
C VAL A 480 7.45 -2.92 20.92
N LEU A 481 7.14 -4.13 21.34
CA LEU A 481 5.90 -4.83 21.05
C LEU A 481 5.18 -5.07 22.39
N GLU A 482 4.07 -4.37 22.60
CA GLU A 482 3.19 -4.52 23.77
C GLU A 482 2.30 -5.76 23.65
N GLY A 483 1.65 -6.16 24.76
CA GLY A 483 0.80 -7.35 24.79
C GLY A 483 1.49 -8.59 25.35
N GLY A 484 2.68 -8.43 25.95
CA GLY A 484 3.39 -9.50 26.67
C GLY A 484 4.38 -10.26 25.78
N LYS A 485 4.45 -11.58 25.97
CA LYS A 485 5.38 -12.42 25.20
C LYS A 485 4.97 -12.48 23.73
N VAL A 486 5.97 -12.46 22.85
CA VAL A 486 5.78 -12.75 21.41
C VAL A 486 5.79 -14.25 21.16
N SER A 487 5.14 -14.71 20.09
CA SER A 487 5.40 -16.03 19.52
C SER A 487 6.34 -15.93 18.33
N PHE A 488 6.95 -17.06 17.96
CA PHE A 488 7.77 -17.17 16.77
C PHE A 488 7.10 -18.14 15.80
N ALA A 489 6.88 -17.70 14.56
CA ALA A 489 6.24 -18.48 13.52
C ALA A 489 6.96 -19.81 13.28
N GLN A 490 6.24 -20.80 12.76
CA GLN A 490 6.81 -22.10 12.39
C GLN A 490 7.67 -22.00 11.13
N PRO A 491 8.68 -22.88 10.97
CA PRO A 491 9.53 -22.89 9.79
C PRO A 491 8.75 -23.08 8.50
N HIS A 492 9.08 -22.29 7.48
CA HIS A 492 8.52 -22.44 6.15
C HIS A 492 9.46 -23.22 5.23
N PHE A 493 8.85 -24.09 4.43
CA PHE A 493 9.39 -24.68 3.20
C PHE A 493 10.90 -24.97 3.20
N GLY A 494 11.36 -25.87 4.07
CA GLY A 494 12.74 -26.35 4.07
C GLY A 494 13.80 -25.32 4.48
N GLY A 495 13.40 -24.20 5.08
CA GLY A 495 14.28 -23.23 5.73
C GLY A 495 14.82 -23.73 7.10
N PRO A 496 15.44 -22.84 7.89
CA PRO A 496 16.00 -23.18 9.20
C PRO A 496 15.02 -23.89 10.15
N ALA A 497 15.51 -24.81 10.97
CA ALA A 497 14.67 -25.64 11.85
C ALA A 497 14.05 -24.91 13.05
N SER A 498 14.52 -23.70 13.37
CA SER A 498 14.02 -22.85 14.45
C SER A 498 13.90 -21.40 14.03
N ASN A 499 13.16 -20.63 14.82
CA ASN A 499 13.01 -19.19 14.70
C ASN A 499 13.50 -18.50 15.98
N PRO A 500 14.40 -17.51 15.89
CA PRO A 500 15.12 -17.11 14.67
C PRO A 500 16.00 -18.23 14.11
N GLY A 501 16.28 -18.15 12.81
CA GLY A 501 17.19 -19.07 12.12
C GLY A 501 17.93 -18.35 11.01
N ALA A 502 19.26 -18.55 10.93
CA ALA A 502 20.15 -17.79 10.08
C ALA A 502 19.87 -16.28 10.21
N THR A 503 20.05 -15.73 11.41
CA THR A 503 19.75 -14.31 11.70
C THR A 503 20.73 -13.74 12.72
N HIS A 504 21.37 -12.63 12.35
CA HIS A 504 22.34 -11.92 13.17
C HIS A 504 21.74 -10.59 13.61
N PHE A 505 21.48 -10.46 14.92
CA PHE A 505 20.92 -9.26 15.52
C PHE A 505 22.01 -8.36 16.05
N THR A 506 21.87 -7.05 15.83
CA THR A 506 22.65 -6.00 16.49
C THR A 506 21.71 -5.08 17.28
N PHE A 507 21.98 -4.87 18.56
CA PHE A 507 21.19 -3.99 19.43
C PHE A 507 21.91 -2.66 19.63
N LYS A 508 21.23 -1.53 19.37
CA LYS A 508 21.85 -0.19 19.34
C LYS A 508 21.58 0.69 20.57
N GLY A 509 20.99 0.13 21.62
CA GLY A 509 20.91 0.76 22.94
C GLY A 509 19.52 1.21 23.38
N GLY A 510 18.54 1.32 22.48
CA GLY A 510 17.13 1.45 22.86
C GLY A 510 16.51 0.13 23.37
N PRO A 511 15.29 0.18 23.94
CA PRO A 511 14.60 -1.01 24.44
C PRO A 511 14.18 -1.94 23.29
N VAL A 512 14.27 -3.26 23.51
CA VAL A 512 13.73 -4.27 22.59
C VAL A 512 12.91 -5.27 23.40
N SER A 513 11.59 -5.26 23.24
CA SER A 513 10.69 -5.94 24.20
C SER A 513 10.77 -7.47 24.18
N PHE A 514 11.22 -8.06 23.08
CA PHE A 514 11.34 -9.51 22.92
C PHE A 514 12.78 -10.03 23.06
N TYR A 515 13.73 -9.18 23.49
CA TYR A 515 15.14 -9.57 23.61
C TYR A 515 15.35 -10.77 24.54
N ASP A 516 14.67 -10.80 25.69
CA ASP A 516 14.78 -11.89 26.67
C ASP A 516 14.21 -13.23 26.16
N GLN A 517 13.54 -13.22 24.99
CA GLN A 517 13.06 -14.42 24.31
C GLN A 517 14.01 -14.89 23.20
N LEU A 518 15.09 -14.15 22.92
CA LEU A 518 16.11 -14.54 21.95
C LEU A 518 17.20 -15.37 22.62
N THR A 519 17.78 -16.31 21.88
CA THR A 519 18.90 -17.12 22.36
C THR A 519 19.87 -17.33 21.22
N GLU A 520 21.16 -17.10 21.48
CA GLU A 520 22.21 -17.43 20.53
C GLU A 520 22.19 -18.93 20.20
N SER A 521 22.46 -19.26 18.94
CA SER A 521 22.43 -20.65 18.49
C SER A 521 23.42 -20.84 17.37
N VAL A 522 24.57 -21.43 17.67
CA VAL A 522 25.53 -21.86 16.65
C VAL A 522 24.90 -22.86 15.67
N PRO A 523 24.14 -23.89 16.12
CA PRO A 523 23.50 -24.83 15.19
C PRO A 523 22.52 -24.16 14.23
N ASN A 524 21.84 -23.09 14.64
CA ASN A 524 20.86 -22.36 13.82
C ASN A 524 21.39 -21.06 13.21
N ASP A 525 22.68 -20.75 13.37
CA ASP A 525 23.32 -19.49 12.93
C ASP A 525 22.57 -18.24 13.42
N VAL A 526 22.32 -18.19 14.74
CA VAL A 526 21.73 -17.04 15.43
C VAL A 526 22.79 -16.38 16.29
N GLN A 527 23.03 -15.09 16.03
CA GLN A 527 24.03 -14.28 16.73
C GLN A 527 23.36 -13.04 17.35
N LEU A 528 23.76 -12.68 18.57
CA LEU A 528 23.24 -11.52 19.29
C LEU A 528 24.40 -10.58 19.65
N GLN A 529 24.51 -9.44 18.95
CA GLN A 529 25.57 -8.46 19.18
C GLN A 529 25.05 -7.23 19.93
N GLY A 530 25.71 -6.87 21.02
CA GLY A 530 25.29 -5.76 21.88
C GLY A 530 24.13 -6.15 22.80
N LYS A 531 23.53 -5.16 23.46
CA LYS A 531 22.37 -5.36 24.33
C LYS A 531 21.39 -4.19 24.17
N PRO A 532 20.07 -4.43 24.33
CA PRO A 532 19.13 -3.35 24.52
C PRO A 532 19.48 -2.54 25.77
N GLY A 533 19.09 -1.28 25.78
CA GLY A 533 19.25 -0.39 26.92
C GLY A 533 17.92 0.28 27.31
N PRO A 534 17.97 1.20 28.29
CA PRO A 534 16.78 1.92 28.71
C PRO A 534 16.31 2.88 27.61
N GLY A 535 15.02 3.19 27.62
CA GLY A 535 14.45 4.21 26.74
C GLY A 535 12.94 4.25 26.85
N THR A 536 12.36 5.31 26.31
CA THR A 536 10.91 5.45 26.21
C THR A 536 10.47 4.93 24.84
N PRO A 537 9.50 4.01 24.78
CA PRO A 537 8.90 3.60 23.50
C PRO A 537 8.36 4.81 22.73
N LEU A 538 8.38 4.74 21.39
CA LEU A 538 7.74 5.71 20.52
C LEU A 538 6.28 5.94 20.96
N GLN A 539 5.81 7.18 21.00
CA GLN A 539 4.42 7.47 21.36
C GLN A 539 3.49 7.30 20.15
N CYS A 540 2.44 6.49 20.30
CA CYS A 540 1.52 6.17 19.19
C CYS A 540 0.10 6.71 19.36
N ASN A 541 -0.18 7.49 20.42
CA ASN A 541 -1.53 7.94 20.75
C ASN A 541 -2.22 8.71 19.60
N ASP A 542 -1.45 9.56 18.91
CA ASP A 542 -1.96 10.41 17.82
C ASP A 542 -1.53 9.89 16.43
N ALA A 543 -1.01 8.66 16.35
CA ALA A 543 -0.49 8.10 15.10
C ALA A 543 -1.59 7.55 14.18
N PHE A 544 -2.73 7.13 14.76
CA PHE A 544 -3.79 6.44 14.04
C PHE A 544 -4.94 7.40 13.72
N ILE A 545 -5.01 7.82 12.46
CA ILE A 545 -6.06 8.70 11.94
C ILE A 545 -7.19 7.83 11.40
N ALA A 546 -8.45 8.08 11.72
CA ALA A 546 -9.54 7.22 11.21
C ALA A 546 -9.73 7.41 9.69
N TYR A 547 -9.94 6.31 8.95
CA TYR A 547 -10.06 6.38 7.48
C TYR A 547 -11.26 7.20 7.01
N HIS A 548 -12.37 7.23 7.76
CA HIS A 548 -13.53 8.08 7.45
C HIS A 548 -13.23 9.59 7.51
N SER A 549 -12.19 10.01 8.21
CA SER A 549 -11.76 11.41 8.24
C SER A 549 -11.11 11.85 6.92
N VAL A 550 -10.67 10.89 6.09
CA VAL A 550 -10.06 11.15 4.78
C VAL A 550 -10.93 10.72 3.60
N LEU A 551 -11.81 9.73 3.79
CA LEU A 551 -12.81 9.30 2.82
C LEU A 551 -14.19 9.19 3.47
N PRO A 552 -15.17 10.04 3.10
CA PRO A 552 -16.46 10.14 3.80
C PRO A 552 -17.31 8.87 3.71
N ASP A 553 -17.04 8.01 2.74
CA ASP A 553 -17.70 6.73 2.46
C ASP A 553 -16.83 5.51 2.81
N SER A 554 -15.85 5.69 3.72
CA SER A 554 -15.07 4.61 4.32
C SER A 554 -15.95 3.60 5.07
N PRO A 555 -15.76 2.28 4.88
CA PRO A 555 -16.36 1.24 5.72
C PRO A 555 -15.66 1.08 7.09
N ILE A 556 -14.50 1.71 7.31
CA ILE A 556 -13.67 1.64 8.52
C ILE A 556 -13.92 2.82 9.44
#